data_AF-A0A4Q4X5C7-F1
#
_entry.id   AF-A0A4Q4X5C7-F1
#
_cell.length_a   1.000
_cell.length_b   1.000
_cell.length_c   1.000
_cell.angle_alpha   90.00
_cell.angle_beta   90.00
_cell.angle_gamma   90.00
#
_symmetry.space_group_name_H-M   'P 1'
#
loop_
_entity.id
_entity.type
_entity.pdbx_description
1 polymer ?
#
loop_
_entity_poly.entity_id
_entity_poly.type
_entity_poly.pdbx_seq_one_letter_code
_entity_poly.pdbx_strand_id
1 'polypeptide(L)'
;MFSDFSRLSGLYYQVRDGYLNIMSADHASKKGYAEDLGEQKFSYLLVYMAHNRPDMMVQVEGMFKAMRNGEAEPIETKKFIVSLLHKSSVVETTRLLFLEWQESIMKEIQTLESQFGTPNPTLRLLMESLRIDA
;
A
#
# COMPACT_ATOMS: atom_id res chain seq x y z
N MET A 1 1.02 18.85 18.82
CA MET A 1 0.95 17.72 19.76
C MET A 1 0.58 16.43 19.04
N PHE A 2 -0.54 16.35 18.32
CA PHE A 2 -0.94 15.13 17.58
C PHE A 2 -0.49 15.05 16.12
N SER A 3 0.12 16.11 15.58
CA SER A 3 0.41 16.23 14.14
C SER A 3 1.23 15.08 13.58
N ASP A 4 2.27 14.65 14.31
CA ASP A 4 3.19 13.61 13.82
C ASP A 4 2.54 12.24 13.86
N PHE A 5 1.88 11.89 14.97
CA PHE A 5 1.06 10.69 15.08
C PHE A 5 -0.02 10.62 13.99
N SER A 6 -0.82 11.68 13.82
CA SER A 6 -1.92 11.71 12.84
C SER A 6 -1.39 11.61 11.41
N ARG A 7 -0.31 12.35 11.08
CA ARG A 7 0.31 12.31 9.75
C ARG A 7 0.84 10.91 9.44
N LEU A 8 1.63 10.34 10.35
CA LEU A 8 2.26 9.04 10.12
C LEU A 8 1.22 7.91 10.06
N SER A 9 0.25 7.90 10.97
CA SER A 9 -0.83 6.90 10.98
C SER A 9 -1.72 7.02 9.74
N GLY A 10 -2.00 8.24 9.27
CA GLY A 10 -2.73 8.48 8.04
C GLY A 10 -2.00 7.94 6.81
N LEU A 11 -0.71 8.23 6.69
CA LEU A 11 0.14 7.69 5.62
C LEU A 11 0.20 6.16 5.67
N TYR A 12 0.42 5.60 6.85
CA TYR A 12 0.43 4.15 7.06
C TYR A 12 -0.87 3.52 6.58
N TYR A 13 -2.01 4.06 7.01
CA TYR A 13 -3.32 3.51 6.66
C TYR A 13 -3.59 3.57 5.15
N GLN A 14 -3.30 4.72 4.51
CA GLN A 14 -3.54 4.91 3.08
C GLN A 14 -2.67 3.99 2.21
N VAL A 15 -1.38 3.86 2.54
CA VAL A 15 -0.47 3.00 1.78
C VAL A 15 -0.78 1.52 2.04
N ARG A 16 -1.13 1.16 3.28
CA ARG A 16 -1.56 -0.20 3.64
C ARG A 16 -2.81 -0.62 2.87
N ASP A 17 -3.80 0.25 2.75
CA ASP A 17 -5.03 -0.02 1.99
C ASP A 17 -4.71 -0.37 0.53
N GLY A 18 -3.92 0.48 -0.15
CA GLY A 18 -3.47 0.22 -1.52
C GLY A 18 -2.61 -1.05 -1.65
N TYR A 19 -1.74 -1.33 -0.66
CA TYR A 19 -0.95 -2.55 -0.63
C TYR A 19 -1.82 -3.81 -0.53
N LEU A 20 -2.79 -3.81 0.40
CA LEU A 20 -3.71 -4.93 0.57
C LEU A 20 -4.63 -5.11 -0.64
N ASN A 21 -5.02 -4.05 -1.33
CA ASN A 21 -5.77 -4.15 -2.59
C ASN A 21 -5.02 -4.95 -3.66
N ILE A 22 -3.68 -4.80 -3.72
CA ILE A 22 -2.82 -5.54 -4.65
C ILE A 22 -2.51 -6.94 -4.13
N MET A 23 -2.19 -7.13 -2.85
CA MET A 23 -1.80 -8.44 -2.29
C MET A 23 -2.98 -9.39 -2.08
N SER A 24 -4.15 -8.88 -1.70
CA SER A 24 -5.37 -9.72 -1.60
C SER A 24 -5.77 -10.33 -2.94
N ALA A 25 -5.27 -9.76 -4.04
CA ALA A 25 -5.45 -10.28 -5.38
C ALA A 25 -4.82 -11.68 -5.55
N ASP A 26 -3.78 -12.03 -4.78
CA ASP A 26 -3.13 -13.35 -4.84
C ASP A 26 -4.06 -14.50 -4.41
N HIS A 27 -5.17 -14.19 -3.72
CA HIS A 27 -6.12 -15.16 -3.19
C HIS A 27 -7.58 -14.94 -3.63
N ALA A 28 -7.88 -13.91 -4.44
CA ALA A 28 -9.25 -13.54 -4.82
C ALA A 28 -9.77 -14.33 -6.04
N SER A 29 -11.01 -14.85 -5.95
CA SER A 29 -11.64 -15.75 -6.93
C SER A 29 -12.26 -15.06 -8.16
N LYS A 30 -11.68 -13.94 -8.63
CA LYS A 30 -12.03 -13.09 -9.80
C LYS A 30 -12.83 -11.81 -9.52
N LYS A 31 -13.75 -11.77 -8.55
CA LYS A 31 -14.43 -10.51 -8.17
C LYS A 31 -13.59 -9.80 -7.11
N GLY A 32 -13.23 -8.53 -7.36
CA GLY A 32 -12.38 -7.75 -6.45
C GLY A 32 -10.87 -7.90 -6.65
N TYR A 33 -10.42 -8.55 -7.74
CA TYR A 33 -8.99 -8.62 -8.04
C TYR A 33 -8.45 -7.24 -8.42
N ALA A 34 -7.54 -6.71 -7.59
CA ALA A 34 -6.85 -5.43 -7.76
C ALA A 34 -7.78 -4.35 -8.31
N GLU A 35 -8.82 -4.01 -7.55
CA GLU A 35 -9.85 -3.05 -7.96
C GLU A 35 -9.23 -1.68 -8.28
N ASP A 36 -8.25 -1.24 -7.49
CA ASP A 36 -7.54 0.03 -7.71
C ASP A 36 -6.90 0.10 -9.10
N LEU A 37 -6.43 -1.03 -9.65
CA LEU A 37 -5.88 -1.07 -11.01
C LEU A 37 -6.95 -0.96 -12.10
N GLY A 38 -8.17 -1.42 -11.82
CA GLY A 38 -9.32 -1.21 -12.71
C GLY A 38 -9.74 0.25 -12.79
N GLU A 39 -9.69 0.93 -11.65
CA GLU A 39 -9.90 2.38 -11.52
C GLU A 39 -8.70 3.20 -12.02
N GLN A 40 -7.58 2.54 -12.35
CA GLN A 40 -6.32 3.18 -12.77
C GLN A 40 -5.80 4.18 -11.74
N LYS A 41 -6.03 3.87 -10.46
CA LYS A 41 -5.57 4.66 -9.33
C LYS A 41 -4.06 4.54 -9.19
N PHE A 42 -3.38 5.68 -9.12
CA PHE A 42 -1.95 5.75 -8.86
C PHE A 42 -1.68 5.54 -7.37
N SER A 43 -1.71 4.29 -6.93
CA SER A 43 -1.35 3.91 -5.57
C SER A 43 0.15 4.12 -5.31
N TYR A 44 0.53 4.14 -4.03
CA TYR A 44 1.94 4.26 -3.62
C TYR A 44 2.85 3.25 -4.34
N LEU A 45 2.39 2.01 -4.54
CA LEU A 45 3.15 0.97 -5.22
C LEU A 45 3.51 1.36 -6.66
N LEU A 46 2.55 1.92 -7.40
CA LEU A 46 2.78 2.37 -8.78
C LEU A 46 3.70 3.58 -8.82
N VAL A 47 3.52 4.56 -7.92
CA VAL A 47 4.36 5.76 -7.86
C VAL A 47 5.80 5.40 -7.48
N TYR A 48 5.98 4.56 -6.47
CA TYR A 48 7.30 4.10 -6.06
C TYR A 48 7.98 3.28 -7.17
N MET A 49 7.25 2.39 -7.83
CA MET A 49 7.77 1.67 -9.00
C MET A 49 8.12 2.64 -10.14
N ALA A 50 7.29 3.65 -10.44
CA ALA A 50 7.58 4.62 -11.48
C ALA A 50 8.88 5.38 -11.24
N HIS A 51 9.17 5.71 -9.97
CA HIS A 51 10.42 6.35 -9.59
C HIS A 51 11.63 5.44 -9.76
N ASN A 52 11.52 4.17 -9.35
CA ASN A 52 12.67 3.25 -9.31
C ASN A 52 12.86 2.44 -10.60
N ARG A 53 11.77 2.21 -11.35
CA ARG A 53 11.64 1.34 -12.53
C ARG A 53 10.75 1.99 -13.59
N PRO A 54 11.17 3.14 -14.16
CA PRO A 54 10.40 3.84 -15.18
C PRO A 54 10.13 2.96 -16.42
N ASP A 55 11.02 2.01 -16.73
CA ASP A 55 10.86 1.01 -17.78
C ASP A 55 9.63 0.11 -17.60
N MET A 56 9.33 -0.27 -16.36
CA MET A 56 8.14 -1.04 -16.02
C MET A 56 6.88 -0.16 -16.00
N MET A 57 7.01 1.11 -15.62
CA MET A 57 5.89 2.05 -15.62
C MET A 57 5.36 2.34 -17.02
N VAL A 58 6.23 2.48 -18.03
CA VAL A 58 5.82 2.64 -19.44
C VAL A 58 4.94 1.46 -19.89
N GLN A 59 5.23 0.24 -19.42
CA GLN A 59 4.41 -0.93 -19.71
C GLN A 59 3.03 -0.83 -19.04
N VAL A 60 2.97 -0.40 -17.77
CA VAL A 60 1.70 -0.16 -17.07
C VAL A 60 0.85 0.88 -17.80
N GLU A 61 1.44 1.99 -18.23
CA GLU A 61 0.73 3.04 -18.97
C GLU A 61 0.17 2.54 -20.31
N GLY A 62 0.96 1.74 -21.04
CA GLY A 62 0.52 1.07 -22.26
C GLY A 62 -0.65 0.12 -22.02
N MET A 63 -0.59 -0.66 -20.94
CA MET A 63 -1.66 -1.57 -20.51
C MET A 63 -2.94 -0.82 -20.12
N PHE A 64 -2.83 0.26 -19.34
CA PHE A 64 -3.97 1.11 -19.01
C PHE A 64 -4.59 1.74 -20.26
N LYS A 65 -3.78 2.15 -21.24
CA LYS A 65 -4.28 2.66 -22.52
C LYS A 65 -5.05 1.59 -23.30
N ALA A 66 -4.49 0.39 -23.44
CA ALA A 66 -5.16 -0.72 -24.12
C ALA A 66 -6.47 -1.12 -23.44
N MET A 67 -6.49 -1.15 -22.09
CA MET A 67 -7.69 -1.43 -21.31
C MET A 67 -8.78 -0.37 -21.50
N ARG A 68 -8.43 0.93 -21.52
CA ARG A 68 -9.40 2.02 -21.82
C ARG A 68 -9.98 1.93 -23.23
N ASN A 69 -9.20 1.44 -24.19
CA ASN A 69 -9.63 1.30 -25.58
C ASN A 69 -10.43 0.00 -25.83
N GLY A 70 -10.55 -0.89 -24.84
CA GLY A 70 -11.18 -2.20 -25.03
C GLY A 70 -10.32 -3.18 -25.86
N GLU A 71 -9.02 -2.91 -26.00
CA GLU A 71 -8.07 -3.72 -26.78
C GLU A 71 -7.42 -4.83 -25.93
N ALA A 72 -7.58 -4.78 -24.61
CA ALA A 72 -7.03 -5.74 -23.66
C ALA A 72 -8.08 -6.22 -22.68
N GLU A 73 -7.98 -7.49 -22.30
CA GLU A 73 -8.87 -8.08 -21.31
C GLU A 73 -8.50 -7.54 -19.90
N PRO A 74 -9.46 -7.00 -19.12
CA PRO A 74 -9.17 -6.35 -17.84
C PRO A 74 -8.51 -7.25 -16.79
N ILE A 75 -8.94 -8.51 -16.61
CA ILE A 75 -8.36 -9.38 -15.56
C ILE A 75 -6.90 -9.75 -15.87
N GLU A 76 -6.58 -10.07 -17.12
CA GLU A 76 -5.23 -10.41 -17.56
C GLU A 76 -4.32 -9.19 -17.54
N THR A 77 -4.87 -8.02 -17.88
CA THR A 77 -4.16 -6.73 -17.74
C THR A 77 -3.76 -6.47 -16.28
N LYS A 78 -4.71 -6.63 -15.35
CA LYS A 78 -4.44 -6.46 -13.92
C LYS A 78 -3.39 -7.45 -13.42
N LYS A 79 -3.51 -8.73 -13.76
CA LYS A 79 -2.52 -9.76 -13.39
C LYS A 79 -1.13 -9.43 -13.90
N PHE A 80 -1.04 -8.95 -15.13
CA PHE A 80 0.25 -8.54 -15.70
C PHE A 80 0.86 -7.38 -14.91
N ILE A 81 0.09 -6.34 -14.59
CA ILE A 81 0.54 -5.21 -13.77
C ILE A 81 0.97 -5.67 -12.37
N VAL A 82 0.20 -6.54 -11.73
CA VAL A 82 0.60 -7.15 -10.44
C VAL A 82 1.93 -7.88 -10.58
N SER A 83 2.14 -8.64 -11.66
CA SER A 83 3.42 -9.32 -11.91
C SER A 83 4.59 -8.34 -12.06
N LEU A 84 4.37 -7.17 -12.66
CA LEU A 84 5.39 -6.11 -12.75
C LEU A 84 5.72 -5.54 -11.38
N LEU A 85 4.71 -5.31 -10.54
CA LEU A 85 4.91 -4.86 -9.16
C LEU A 85 5.80 -5.84 -8.38
N HIS A 86 5.55 -7.15 -8.45
CA HIS A 86 6.43 -8.14 -7.81
C HIS A 86 7.86 -8.12 -8.39
N LYS A 87 8.00 -8.04 -9.72
CA LYS A 87 9.33 -7.99 -10.39
C LYS A 87 10.10 -6.70 -10.09
N SER A 88 9.41 -5.62 -9.72
CA SER A 88 10.03 -4.33 -9.39
C SER A 88 10.56 -4.24 -7.96
N SER A 89 10.39 -5.30 -7.15
CA SER A 89 10.64 -5.37 -5.70
C SER A 89 9.84 -4.39 -4.83
N VAL A 90 8.96 -3.56 -5.40
CA VAL A 90 8.19 -2.55 -4.64
C VAL A 90 7.32 -3.16 -3.55
N VAL A 91 6.80 -4.37 -3.78
CA VAL A 91 5.99 -5.10 -2.79
C VAL A 91 6.80 -5.34 -1.52
N GLU A 92 8.00 -5.91 -1.65
CA GLU A 92 8.85 -6.21 -0.50
C GLU A 92 9.39 -4.93 0.15
N THR A 93 9.81 -3.95 -0.64
CA THR A 93 10.28 -2.66 -0.07
C THR A 93 9.17 -1.93 0.70
N THR A 94 7.92 -1.99 0.22
CA THR A 94 6.78 -1.39 0.93
C THR A 94 6.45 -2.15 2.21
N ARG A 95 6.62 -3.48 2.21
CA ARG A 95 6.48 -4.28 3.43
C ARG A 95 7.50 -3.90 4.50
N LEU A 96 8.76 -3.69 4.13
CA LEU A 96 9.79 -3.19 5.06
C LEU A 96 9.46 -1.79 5.60
N LEU A 97 8.94 -0.90 4.74
CA LEU A 97 8.49 0.43 5.14
C LEU A 97 7.36 0.37 6.19
N PHE A 98 6.44 -0.60 6.09
CA PHE A 98 5.40 -0.78 7.11
C PHE A 98 5.96 -1.14 8.48
N LEU A 99 7.01 -1.95 8.55
CA LEU A 99 7.68 -2.28 9.81
C LEU A 99 8.28 -1.01 10.45
N GLU A 100 8.98 -0.20 9.66
CA GLU A 100 9.56 1.07 10.11
C GLU A 100 8.48 2.06 10.59
N TRP A 101 7.39 2.19 9.84
CA TRP A 101 6.29 3.07 10.20
C TRP A 101 5.55 2.59 11.44
N GLN A 102 5.35 1.28 11.61
CA GLN A 102 4.74 0.73 12.82
C GLN A 102 5.60 1.06 14.05
N GLU A 103 6.91 0.81 14.01
CA GLU A 103 7.80 1.18 15.10
C GLU A 103 7.75 2.68 15.41
N SER A 104 7.72 3.51 14.37
CA SER A 104 7.65 4.96 14.50
C SER A 104 6.31 5.41 15.10
N ILE A 105 5.18 4.83 14.69
CA ILE A 105 3.86 5.12 15.27
C ILE A 105 3.83 4.72 16.75
N MET A 106 4.41 3.57 17.11
CA MET A 106 4.47 3.14 18.52
C MET A 106 5.31 4.07 19.40
N LYS A 107 6.38 4.66 18.84
CA LYS A 107 7.17 5.71 19.52
C LYS A 107 6.37 7.01 19.68
N GLU A 108 5.58 7.40 18.67
CA GLU A 108 4.69 8.57 18.78
C GLU A 108 3.62 8.36 19.85
N ILE A 109 3.02 7.16 19.93
CA ILE A 109 2.07 6.82 21.00
C ILE A 109 2.75 6.95 22.37
N GLN A 110 3.95 6.39 22.54
CA GLN A 110 4.70 6.51 23.80
C GLN A 110 4.99 7.97 24.18
N THR A 111 5.32 8.80 23.20
CA THR A 111 5.56 10.23 23.40
C THR A 111 4.29 10.94 23.88
N LEU A 112 3.15 10.66 23.26
CA LEU A 112 1.86 11.20 23.68
C LEU A 112 1.48 10.73 25.08
N GLU A 113 1.59 9.43 25.38
CA GLU A 113 1.31 8.89 26.72
C GLU A 113 2.15 9.57 27.82
N SER A 114 3.42 9.84 27.53
CA SER A 114 4.31 10.56 28.44
C SER A 114 3.88 12.00 28.67
N GLN A 115 3.42 12.69 27.63
CA GLN A 115 2.92 14.06 27.72
C GLN A 115 1.58 14.16 28.47
N PHE A 116 0.69 13.20 28.28
CA PHE A 116 -0.60 13.14 28.97
C PHE A 116 -0.52 12.52 30.37
N GLY A 117 0.60 11.87 30.71
CA GLY A 117 0.79 11.20 32.00
C GLY A 117 -0.08 9.96 32.18
N THR A 118 -0.66 9.41 31.10
CA THR A 118 -1.50 8.22 31.15
C THR A 118 -1.27 7.33 29.93
N PRO A 119 -1.22 5.99 30.10
CA PRO A 119 -1.14 5.07 28.98
C PRO A 119 -2.46 5.03 28.18
N ASN A 120 -2.38 4.64 26.91
CA ASN A 120 -3.53 4.37 26.05
C ASN A 120 -3.42 2.98 25.40
N PRO A 121 -3.74 1.90 26.15
CA PRO A 121 -3.66 0.53 25.65
C PRO A 121 -4.57 0.26 24.45
N THR A 122 -5.73 0.92 24.38
CA THR A 122 -6.67 0.78 23.26
C THR A 122 -6.08 1.27 21.95
N LEU A 123 -5.38 2.41 21.97
CA LEU A 123 -4.71 2.94 20.79
C LEU A 123 -3.55 2.05 20.33
N ARG A 124 -2.78 1.50 21.27
CA ARG A 124 -1.72 0.52 20.97
C ARG A 124 -2.31 -0.72 20.30
N LEU A 125 -3.38 -1.27 20.87
CA LEU A 125 -4.04 -2.45 20.31
C LEU A 125 -4.62 -2.19 18.92
N LEU A 126 -5.21 -1.00 18.70
CA LEU A 126 -5.69 -0.60 17.38
C LEU A 126 -4.54 -0.61 16.36
N MET A 127 -3.40 0.01 16.67
CA MET A 127 -2.28 0.06 15.73
C MET A 127 -1.67 -1.32 15.46
N GLU A 128 -1.54 -2.18 16.48
CA GLU A 128 -1.07 -3.56 16.31
C GLU A 128 -2.03 -4.40 15.46
N SER A 129 -3.35 -4.22 15.61
CA SER A 129 -4.33 -4.91 14.76
C SER A 129 -4.24 -4.54 13.27
N LEU A 130 -3.61 -3.40 12.97
CA LEU A 130 -3.38 -2.92 11.62
C LEU A 130 -2.00 -3.33 11.08
N ARG A 131 -1.20 -4.07 11.83
CA ARG A 131 0.13 -4.52 11.40
C ARG A 131 0.05 -5.42 10.17
N ILE A 132 1.06 -5.32 9.31
CA ILE A 132 1.30 -6.27 8.21
C ILE A 132 2.42 -7.20 8.68
N ASP A 133 2.18 -8.51 8.59
CA ASP A 133 3.13 -9.52 9.04
C ASP A 133 4.40 -9.56 8.19
N ALA A 134 5.47 -10.09 8.80
CA ALA A 134 6.71 -10.43 8.14
C ALA A 134 6.70 -11.89 7.60
#